data_AF-A0A7X7XGL8-F1
#
_entry.id   AF-A0A7X7XGL8-F1
#
_cell.length_a   1.000
_cell.length_b   1.000
_cell.length_c   1.000
_cell.angle_alpha   90.00
_cell.angle_beta   90.00
_cell.angle_gamma   90.00
#
_symmetry.space_group_name_H-M   'P 1'
#
loop_
_entity.id
_entity.type
_entity.pdbx_description
1 polymer ?
#
loop_
_entity_poly.entity_id
_entity_poly.type
_entity_poly.pdbx_seq_one_letter_code
_entity_poly.pdbx_strand_id
1 'polypeptide(L)'
;MSLRVFREDFTQRLLNLLWKQWAALGVFAAPNGTDVKTSRPAAVVDPEALLLASLELGRMEPRLYDEVLSWLATQGEWINMQRLGNLLQRQPDLDRSLLAAPAAWLWKATRDIRWKRLSGASPSRKRTAFFLDLHGQSLPNLGETDPEFRRAGWLRSPVHRRDWSGGSPAVTTGANWLKLRYMFGLNARADVIIYLLTHDSAHPPELSRAVHYSQPSLFRACQELERSGTVHSFRQGNQRRYRLDPERWRAFLQVEPSSWVSWAEVFPFQQRLWRFLFGQDWRGVSDYLQASELRSVMQEAAVMVGGDFLSADFRKLFDVPGDAFLTAAIERLTEWMNHFSAE
;
A
#
# COMPACT_ATOMS: atom_id res chain seq x y z
N MET A 1 23.53 14.32 5.35
CA MET A 1 23.04 13.15 6.11
C MET A 1 23.50 11.90 5.35
N SER A 2 24.07 10.87 5.99
CA SER A 2 24.50 9.66 5.27
C SER A 2 23.32 8.70 5.04
N LEU A 3 23.43 7.79 4.07
CA LEU A 3 22.38 6.79 3.80
C LEU A 3 22.07 5.89 5.01
N ARG A 4 23.05 5.70 5.91
CA ARG A 4 22.83 4.94 7.15
C ARG A 4 21.81 5.61 8.06
N VAL A 5 21.99 6.91 8.35
CA VAL A 5 21.07 7.64 9.25
C VAL A 5 19.71 7.79 8.56
N PHE A 6 19.73 8.06 7.26
CA PHE A 6 18.49 8.14 6.47
C PHE A 6 17.70 6.83 6.47
N ARG A 7 18.37 5.67 6.43
CA ARG A 7 17.71 4.35 6.47
C ARG A 7 16.85 4.14 7.72
N GLU A 8 17.33 4.54 8.89
CA GLU A 8 16.61 4.40 10.16
C GLU A 8 15.38 5.34 10.18
N ASP A 9 15.56 6.59 9.79
CA ASP A 9 14.48 7.58 9.67
C ASP A 9 13.42 7.16 8.64
N PHE A 10 13.86 6.70 7.46
CA PHE A 10 13.00 6.16 6.40
C PHE A 10 12.14 5.01 6.91
N THR A 11 12.76 4.06 7.62
CA THR A 11 12.07 2.88 8.16
C THR A 11 11.01 3.28 9.19
N GLN A 12 11.35 4.20 10.09
CA GLN A 12 10.40 4.69 11.09
C GLN A 12 9.20 5.39 10.45
N ARG A 13 9.44 6.26 9.45
CA ARG A 13 8.36 6.95 8.72
C ARG A 13 7.46 5.96 7.98
N LEU A 14 8.07 4.96 7.35
CA LEU A 14 7.35 3.91 6.64
C LEU A 14 6.47 3.08 7.58
N LEU A 15 6.98 2.65 8.73
CA LEU A 15 6.20 1.92 9.72
C LEU A 15 5.08 2.79 10.32
N ASN A 16 5.35 4.07 10.56
CA ASN A 16 4.32 5.01 11.01
C ASN A 16 3.20 5.16 9.98
N LEU A 17 3.54 5.24 8.69
CA LEU A 17 2.56 5.31 7.60
C LEU A 17 1.69 4.05 7.55
N LEU A 18 2.30 2.85 7.64
CA LEU A 18 1.54 1.60 7.66
C LEU A 18 0.58 1.55 8.86
N TRP A 19 1.05 1.91 10.06
CA TRP A 19 0.22 1.97 11.26
C TRP A 19 -0.96 2.94 11.07
N LYS A 20 -0.72 4.13 10.52
CA LYS A 20 -1.77 5.13 10.26
C LYS A 20 -2.82 4.62 9.28
N GLN A 21 -2.41 4.04 8.15
CA GLN A 21 -3.38 3.55 7.17
C GLN A 21 -4.17 2.35 7.68
N TRP A 22 -3.55 1.42 8.40
CA TRP A 22 -4.28 0.32 9.04
C TRP A 22 -5.21 0.82 10.14
N ALA A 23 -4.83 1.83 10.90
CA ALA A 23 -5.71 2.49 11.88
C ALA A 23 -6.92 3.13 11.20
N ALA A 24 -6.75 3.77 10.05
CA ALA A 24 -7.86 4.28 9.25
C ALA A 24 -8.82 3.14 8.83
N LEU A 25 -8.31 1.94 8.52
CA LEU A 25 -9.12 0.75 8.25
C LEU A 25 -9.66 0.05 9.51
N GLY A 26 -9.53 0.62 10.70
CA GLY A 26 -10.10 0.07 11.94
C GLY A 26 -9.21 -0.94 12.68
N VAL A 27 -7.93 -1.06 12.31
CA VAL A 27 -6.94 -1.78 13.13
C VAL A 27 -6.63 -0.96 14.37
N PHE A 28 -6.61 -1.60 15.54
CA PHE A 28 -6.30 -0.90 16.78
C PHE A 28 -4.81 -0.54 16.85
N ALA A 29 -4.49 0.72 16.55
CA ALA A 29 -3.22 1.32 16.94
C ALA A 29 -3.28 1.70 18.43
N ALA A 30 -2.20 1.47 19.19
CA ALA A 30 -2.08 2.05 20.53
C ALA A 30 -2.31 3.57 20.46
N PRO A 31 -2.84 4.20 21.52
CA PRO A 31 -3.25 5.61 21.52
C PRO A 31 -2.03 6.53 21.52
N ASN A 32 -1.34 6.64 20.38
CA ASN A 32 -0.30 7.63 20.14
C ASN A 32 -0.75 8.51 18.97
N GLY A 33 -1.48 9.58 19.30
CA GLY A 33 -1.81 10.68 18.39
C GLY A 33 -3.27 10.65 17.93
N THR A 34 -4.19 11.15 18.76
CA THR A 34 -4.83 12.47 18.60
C THR A 34 -5.38 12.71 17.20
N ASP A 35 -6.72 12.80 17.12
CA ASP A 35 -7.47 13.54 16.11
C ASP A 35 -6.93 14.97 15.99
N VAL A 36 -5.81 15.14 15.30
CA VAL A 36 -5.42 16.44 14.80
C VAL A 36 -6.33 16.64 13.59
N LYS A 37 -7.32 17.53 13.72
CA LYS A 37 -8.06 18.06 12.57
C LYS A 37 -7.05 18.70 11.64
N THR A 38 -6.56 17.94 10.66
CA THR A 38 -5.72 18.43 9.60
C THR A 38 -6.60 19.24 8.64
N SER A 39 -6.07 20.33 8.10
CA SER A 39 -6.79 21.16 7.13
C SER A 39 -6.89 20.50 5.74
N ARG A 40 -6.23 19.34 5.56
CA ARG A 40 -6.19 18.61 4.29
C ARG A 40 -7.17 17.43 4.32
N PRO A 41 -7.84 17.13 3.20
CA PRO A 41 -8.59 15.90 3.03
C PRO A 41 -7.70 14.69 3.32
N ALA A 42 -8.19 13.73 4.10
CA ALA A 42 -7.45 12.49 4.33
C ALA A 42 -7.35 11.67 3.03
N ALA A 43 -6.20 11.09 2.76
CA ALA A 43 -6.04 10.20 1.62
C ALA A 43 -6.85 8.92 1.80
N VAL A 44 -7.54 8.52 0.74
CA VAL A 44 -8.22 7.22 0.68
C VAL A 44 -7.17 6.12 0.78
N VAL A 45 -7.38 5.15 1.67
CA VAL A 45 -6.52 3.98 1.81
C VAL A 45 -6.86 2.96 0.73
N ASP A 46 -5.84 2.47 0.05
CA ASP A 46 -5.92 1.33 -0.86
C ASP A 46 -5.65 0.03 -0.10
N PRO A 47 -6.67 -0.80 0.18
CA PRO A 47 -6.51 -1.97 1.04
C PRO A 47 -5.63 -3.06 0.42
N GLU A 48 -5.62 -3.24 -0.91
CA GLU A 48 -4.78 -4.26 -1.54
C GLU A 48 -3.32 -3.81 -1.65
N ALA A 49 -3.06 -2.54 -1.98
CA ALA A 49 -1.71 -2.02 -2.04
C ALA A 49 -1.08 -1.97 -0.64
N LEU A 50 -1.85 -1.52 0.37
CA LEU A 50 -1.43 -1.54 1.77
C LEU A 50 -1.13 -2.96 2.25
N LEU A 51 -1.97 -3.94 1.89
CA LEU A 51 -1.73 -5.34 2.21
C LEU A 51 -0.39 -5.82 1.63
N LEU A 52 -0.16 -5.65 0.32
CA LEU A 52 1.09 -6.08 -0.31
C LEU A 52 2.33 -5.42 0.30
N ALA A 53 2.24 -4.12 0.61
CA ALA A 53 3.31 -3.40 1.31
C ALA A 53 3.58 -4.00 2.69
N SER A 54 2.52 -4.30 3.45
CA SER A 54 2.59 -4.83 4.81
C SER A 54 3.18 -6.24 4.87
N LEU A 55 2.95 -7.07 3.85
CA LEU A 55 3.53 -8.42 3.77
C LEU A 55 5.06 -8.43 3.77
N GLU A 56 5.68 -7.39 3.22
CA GLU A 56 7.13 -7.24 3.22
C GLU A 56 7.61 -6.32 4.34
N LEU A 57 7.08 -5.10 4.39
CA LEU A 57 7.61 -4.05 5.24
C LEU A 57 7.14 -4.19 6.69
N GLY A 58 5.96 -4.79 6.91
CA GLY A 58 5.46 -5.07 8.25
C GLY A 58 6.30 -6.11 9.02
N ARG A 59 7.22 -6.81 8.35
CA ARG A 59 8.16 -7.74 8.99
C ARG A 59 9.11 -7.06 9.99
N MET A 60 9.26 -5.74 9.92
CA MET A 60 10.04 -4.96 10.88
C MET A 60 9.23 -4.59 12.14
N GLU A 61 7.92 -4.84 12.15
CA GLU A 61 7.03 -4.50 13.25
C GLU A 61 6.07 -5.67 13.52
N PRO A 62 6.49 -6.66 14.36
CA PRO A 62 5.72 -7.88 14.59
C PRO A 62 4.30 -7.64 15.10
N ARG A 63 4.08 -6.56 15.87
CA ARG A 63 2.76 -6.23 16.41
C ARG A 63 1.81 -5.84 15.29
N LEU A 64 2.20 -4.91 14.42
CA LEU A 64 1.42 -4.50 13.25
C LEU A 64 1.10 -5.72 12.40
N TYR A 65 2.09 -6.57 12.13
CA TYR A 65 1.88 -7.74 11.28
C TYR A 65 0.78 -8.66 11.83
N ASP A 66 0.78 -8.92 13.13
CA ASP A 66 -0.23 -9.76 13.78
C ASP A 66 -1.62 -9.09 13.80
N GLU A 67 -1.68 -7.78 14.01
CA GLU A 67 -2.93 -7.01 13.93
C GLU A 67 -3.51 -7.00 12.50
N VAL A 68 -2.67 -6.91 11.47
CA VAL A 68 -3.09 -7.02 10.07
C VAL A 68 -3.69 -8.41 9.80
N LEU A 69 -3.06 -9.48 10.29
CA LEU A 69 -3.61 -10.83 10.15
C LEU A 69 -4.92 -11.00 10.93
N SER A 70 -5.04 -10.41 12.11
CA SER A 70 -6.26 -10.37 12.89
C SER A 70 -7.39 -9.69 12.13
N TRP A 71 -7.12 -8.51 11.56
CA TRP A 71 -8.07 -7.77 10.73
C TRP A 71 -8.46 -8.54 9.47
N LEU A 72 -7.52 -9.18 8.78
CA LEU A 72 -7.83 -10.01 7.61
C LEU A 72 -8.67 -11.24 7.97
N ALA A 73 -8.55 -11.76 9.19
CA ALA A 73 -9.37 -12.88 9.64
C ALA A 73 -10.86 -12.49 9.83
N THR A 74 -11.15 -11.21 10.09
CA THR A 74 -12.51 -10.71 10.33
C THR A 74 -13.09 -9.94 9.14
N GLN A 75 -12.27 -9.11 8.49
CA GLN A 75 -12.65 -8.19 7.41
C GLN A 75 -12.02 -8.55 6.06
N GLY A 76 -11.20 -9.60 5.99
CA GLY A 76 -10.49 -10.00 4.76
C GLY A 76 -11.41 -10.36 3.60
N GLU A 77 -12.72 -10.51 3.85
CA GLU A 77 -13.68 -10.70 2.79
C GLU A 77 -13.82 -9.51 1.84
N TRP A 78 -13.39 -8.32 2.28
CA TRP A 78 -13.46 -7.07 1.52
C TRP A 78 -12.15 -6.74 0.78
N ILE A 79 -11.19 -7.67 0.81
CA ILE A 79 -10.03 -7.65 -0.07
C ILE A 79 -10.43 -8.20 -1.44
N ASN A 80 -10.22 -7.39 -2.47
CA ASN A 80 -10.49 -7.78 -3.84
C ASN A 80 -9.36 -8.65 -4.39
N MET A 81 -9.58 -9.96 -4.42
CA MET A 81 -8.57 -10.94 -4.88
C MET A 81 -8.14 -10.76 -6.34
N GLN A 82 -9.03 -10.29 -7.21
CA GLN A 82 -8.68 -10.01 -8.61
C GLN A 82 -7.70 -8.84 -8.68
N ARG A 83 -8.02 -7.75 -7.97
CA ARG A 83 -7.17 -6.55 -7.92
C ARG A 83 -5.83 -6.84 -7.24
N LEU A 84 -5.85 -7.57 -6.12
CA LEU A 84 -4.64 -8.04 -5.43
C LEU A 84 -3.72 -8.83 -6.37
N GLY A 85 -4.30 -9.74 -7.18
CA GLY A 85 -3.56 -10.49 -8.19
C GLY A 85 -2.93 -9.59 -9.27
N ASN A 86 -3.68 -8.61 -9.77
CA ASN A 86 -3.17 -7.66 -10.77
C ASN A 86 -2.02 -6.79 -10.22
N LEU A 87 -2.12 -6.35 -8.95
CA LEU A 87 -1.05 -5.61 -8.28
C LEU A 87 0.18 -6.50 -8.05
N LEU A 88 -0.03 -7.75 -7.64
CA LEU A 88 1.03 -8.73 -7.41
C LEU A 88 1.83 -9.00 -8.69
N GLN A 89 1.18 -9.03 -9.87
CA GLN A 89 1.84 -9.18 -11.16
C GLN A 89 2.78 -8.00 -11.49
N ARG A 90 2.50 -6.81 -10.97
CA ARG A 90 3.35 -5.61 -11.15
C ARG A 90 4.53 -5.57 -10.18
N GLN A 91 4.60 -6.49 -9.22
CA GLN A 91 5.68 -6.61 -8.26
C GLN A 91 6.39 -7.98 -8.43
N PRO A 92 7.20 -8.17 -9.49
CA PRO A 92 7.91 -9.43 -9.72
C PRO A 92 8.96 -9.72 -8.62
N ASP A 93 9.53 -8.67 -8.02
CA ASP A 93 10.55 -8.77 -6.97
C ASP A 93 9.97 -9.20 -5.60
N LEU A 94 8.65 -9.14 -5.41
CA LEU A 94 8.04 -9.51 -4.13
C LEU A 94 8.02 -11.03 -3.98
N ASP A 95 8.73 -11.53 -2.96
CA ASP A 95 8.77 -12.94 -2.61
C ASP A 95 7.36 -13.49 -2.36
N ARG A 96 6.93 -14.41 -3.22
CA ARG A 96 5.58 -15.00 -3.18
C ARG A 96 5.33 -15.80 -1.89
N SER A 97 6.36 -16.25 -1.20
CA SER A 97 6.22 -16.94 0.09
C SER A 97 5.72 -16.00 1.19
N LEU A 98 5.95 -14.68 1.07
CA LEU A 98 5.42 -13.66 1.98
C LEU A 98 3.90 -13.50 1.86
N LEU A 99 3.32 -13.87 0.72
CA LEU A 99 1.86 -13.97 0.56
C LEU A 99 1.34 -15.36 0.95
N ALA A 100 2.05 -16.42 0.56
CA ALA A 100 1.58 -17.78 0.79
C ALA A 100 1.50 -18.16 2.27
N ALA A 101 2.48 -17.73 3.08
CA ALA A 101 2.49 -18.00 4.52
C ALA A 101 1.26 -17.43 5.25
N PRO A 102 0.96 -16.12 5.17
CA PRO A 102 -0.24 -15.57 5.80
C PRO A 102 -1.53 -16.06 5.14
N ALA A 103 -1.55 -16.34 3.84
CA ALA A 103 -2.71 -16.95 3.18
C ALA A 103 -3.02 -18.36 3.72
N ALA A 104 -2.00 -19.18 3.97
CA ALA A 104 -2.16 -20.50 4.60
C ALA A 104 -2.72 -20.36 6.01
N TRP A 105 -2.19 -19.42 6.79
CA TRP A 105 -2.71 -19.10 8.12
C TRP A 105 -4.17 -18.63 8.06
N LEU A 106 -4.51 -17.69 7.17
CA LEU A 106 -5.86 -17.15 6.99
C LEU A 106 -6.85 -18.23 6.55
N TRP A 107 -6.46 -19.15 5.66
CA TRP A 107 -7.29 -20.30 5.30
C TRP A 107 -7.62 -21.18 6.50
N LYS A 108 -6.63 -21.51 7.34
CA LYS A 108 -6.84 -22.33 8.54
C LYS A 108 -7.77 -21.61 9.53
N ALA A 109 -7.56 -20.31 9.67
CA ALA A 109 -8.28 -19.40 10.56
C ALA A 109 -9.75 -19.19 10.19
N THR A 110 -10.05 -19.00 8.90
CA THR A 110 -11.35 -18.50 8.42
C THR A 110 -12.12 -19.51 7.59
N ARG A 111 -11.43 -20.52 7.04
CA ARG A 111 -11.97 -21.44 6.02
C ARG A 111 -12.45 -20.74 4.74
N ASP A 112 -11.92 -19.56 4.43
CA ASP A 112 -12.19 -18.87 3.17
C ASP A 112 -11.29 -19.39 2.03
N ILE A 113 -11.92 -20.01 1.03
CA ILE A 113 -11.26 -20.65 -0.11
C ILE A 113 -10.39 -19.69 -0.95
N ARG A 114 -10.65 -18.38 -0.89
CA ARG A 114 -9.82 -17.39 -1.58
C ARG A 114 -8.38 -17.43 -1.10
N TRP A 115 -8.18 -17.52 0.22
CA TRP A 115 -6.84 -17.62 0.82
C TRP A 115 -6.16 -18.96 0.51
N LYS A 116 -6.93 -20.06 0.43
CA LYS A 116 -6.40 -21.37 0.02
C LYS A 116 -5.76 -21.34 -1.37
N ARG A 117 -6.28 -20.53 -2.30
CA ARG A 117 -5.70 -20.40 -3.65
C ARG A 117 -4.35 -19.68 -3.63
N LEU A 118 -4.14 -18.80 -2.64
CA LEU A 118 -2.91 -18.00 -2.50
C LEU A 118 -1.84 -18.69 -1.64
N SER A 119 -2.20 -19.72 -0.87
CA SER A 119 -1.27 -20.44 0.01
C SER A 119 -0.29 -21.38 -0.70
N GLY A 120 -0.35 -21.49 -2.04
CA GLY A 120 0.32 -22.53 -2.82
C GLY A 120 1.79 -22.29 -3.20
N ALA A 121 2.47 -21.27 -2.66
CA ALA A 121 3.87 -21.04 -3.05
C ALA A 121 4.78 -22.18 -2.57
N SER A 122 5.72 -22.58 -3.43
CA SER A 122 6.71 -23.59 -3.08
C SER A 122 7.62 -23.06 -1.95
N PRO A 123 7.89 -23.88 -0.91
CA PRO A 123 8.76 -23.47 0.19
C PRO A 123 10.15 -23.08 -0.30
N SER A 124 10.75 -22.05 0.33
CA SER A 124 12.20 -21.88 0.25
C SER A 124 12.92 -23.11 0.82
N ARG A 125 14.00 -23.55 0.15
CA ARG A 125 14.85 -24.65 0.66
C ARG A 125 15.54 -24.31 1.97
N LYS A 126 15.81 -23.02 2.24
CA LYS A 126 16.48 -22.55 3.46
C LYS A 126 15.47 -21.84 4.37
N ARG A 127 15.34 -22.36 5.59
CA ARG A 127 14.51 -21.74 6.63
C ARG A 127 15.15 -20.43 7.07
N THR A 128 14.37 -19.35 7.05
CA THR A 128 14.85 -18.00 7.36
C THR A 128 13.95 -17.38 8.42
N ALA A 129 14.52 -16.52 9.27
CA ALA A 129 13.73 -15.71 10.20
C ALA A 129 12.70 -14.88 9.42
N PHE A 130 11.47 -14.86 9.91
CA PHE A 130 10.42 -14.08 9.29
C PHE A 130 10.59 -12.59 9.61
N PHE A 131 10.69 -12.26 10.89
CA PHE A 131 10.77 -10.87 11.34
C PHE A 131 12.19 -10.31 11.24
N LEU A 132 12.24 -9.01 11.04
CA LEU A 132 13.46 -8.22 10.90
C LEU A 132 13.52 -7.18 12.03
N ASP A 133 14.72 -6.79 12.43
CA ASP A 133 14.90 -5.59 13.25
C ASP A 133 14.82 -4.31 12.40
N LEU A 134 14.88 -3.14 13.04
CA LEU A 134 14.90 -1.84 12.36
C LEU A 134 16.14 -1.64 11.46
N HIS A 135 17.14 -2.51 11.59
CA HIS A 135 18.35 -2.54 10.77
C HIS A 135 18.28 -3.62 9.66
N GLY A 136 17.11 -4.23 9.44
CA GLY A 136 16.86 -5.23 8.40
C GLY A 136 17.51 -6.58 8.68
N GLN A 137 18.04 -6.79 9.89
CA GLN A 137 18.65 -8.06 10.29
C GLN A 137 17.59 -9.02 10.78
N SER A 138 17.82 -10.31 10.54
CA SER A 138 16.93 -11.38 10.97
C SER A 138 16.78 -11.43 12.49
N LEU A 139 15.56 -11.28 13.00
CA LEU A 139 15.27 -11.51 14.41
C LEU A 139 15.20 -13.01 14.69
N PRO A 140 15.90 -13.52 15.72
CA PRO A 140 15.86 -14.94 16.04
C PRO A 140 14.43 -15.36 16.42
N ASN A 141 13.99 -16.51 15.90
CA ASN A 141 12.73 -17.09 16.34
C ASN A 141 12.93 -17.73 17.72
N LEU A 142 12.29 -17.17 18.74
CA LEU A 142 12.32 -17.71 20.09
C LEU A 142 11.11 -18.63 20.30
N GLY A 143 11.36 -19.91 20.58
CA GLY A 143 10.33 -20.90 20.91
C GLY A 143 9.70 -21.62 19.70
N GLU A 144 8.43 -21.97 19.84
CA GLU A 144 7.69 -22.71 18.82
C GLU A 144 7.56 -21.94 17.51
N THR A 145 7.51 -22.66 16.39
CA THR A 145 7.34 -22.05 15.06
C THR A 145 5.93 -22.25 14.57
N ASP A 146 5.29 -21.20 14.06
CA ASP A 146 3.99 -21.29 13.41
C ASP A 146 4.04 -22.30 12.24
N PRO A 147 3.21 -23.36 12.24
CA PRO A 147 3.28 -24.41 11.23
C PRO A 147 3.05 -23.92 9.80
N GLU A 148 2.20 -22.90 9.61
CA GLU A 148 1.84 -22.40 8.27
C GLU A 148 2.98 -21.56 7.69
N PHE A 149 3.59 -20.70 8.50
CA PHE A 149 4.81 -20.00 8.11
C PHE A 149 5.99 -20.95 7.90
N ARG A 150 6.12 -21.97 8.76
CA ARG A 150 7.17 -23.00 8.61
C ARG A 150 7.09 -23.72 7.28
N ARG A 151 5.87 -24.04 6.80
CA ARG A 151 5.65 -24.67 5.50
C ARG A 151 6.09 -23.79 4.34
N ALA A 152 5.99 -22.47 4.47
CA ALA A 152 6.46 -21.52 3.46
C ALA A 152 7.97 -21.21 3.54
N GLY A 153 8.69 -21.78 4.52
CA GLY A 153 10.13 -21.55 4.71
C GLY A 153 10.47 -20.46 5.74
N TRP A 154 9.48 -19.96 6.48
CA TRP A 154 9.64 -18.87 7.44
C TRP A 154 9.61 -19.34 8.88
N LEU A 155 10.48 -18.76 9.71
CA LEU A 155 10.57 -19.00 11.14
C LEU A 155 10.00 -17.79 11.89
N ARG A 156 8.82 -17.97 12.50
CA ARG A 156 8.22 -17.03 13.46
C ARG A 156 7.43 -17.76 14.53
N SER A 157 7.25 -17.11 15.67
CA SER A 157 6.33 -17.54 16.71
C SER A 157 4.89 -17.54 16.17
N PRO A 158 3.99 -18.36 16.77
CA PRO A 158 2.57 -18.37 16.42
C PRO A 158 1.95 -16.96 16.38
N VAL A 159 1.00 -16.78 15.47
CA VAL A 159 0.25 -15.51 15.37
C VAL A 159 -0.62 -15.32 16.61
N HIS A 160 -0.47 -14.18 17.29
CA HIS A 160 -1.30 -13.84 18.45
C HIS A 160 -2.44 -12.93 18.02
N ARG A 161 -3.67 -13.44 18.08
CA ARG A 161 -4.85 -12.59 17.91
C ARG A 161 -5.11 -11.86 19.22
N ARG A 162 -5.06 -10.54 19.17
CA ARG A 162 -5.38 -9.71 20.33
C ARG A 162 -6.85 -9.32 20.38
N ASP A 163 -7.61 -9.61 19.32
CA ASP A 163 -9.04 -9.29 19.16
C ASP A 163 -9.39 -7.81 19.42
N TRP A 164 -8.40 -6.92 19.35
CA TRP A 164 -8.59 -5.46 19.51
C TRP A 164 -9.04 -4.79 18.21
N SER A 165 -8.82 -5.46 17.06
CA SER A 165 -9.30 -5.07 15.74
C SER A 165 -10.82 -5.31 15.61
N GLY A 166 -11.61 -4.53 16.36
CA GLY A 166 -13.09 -4.59 16.40
C GLY A 166 -13.78 -3.27 16.05
N GLY A 167 -13.03 -2.20 15.78
CA GLY A 167 -13.60 -0.93 15.34
C GLY A 167 -14.22 -1.05 13.95
N SER A 168 -15.42 -0.50 13.75
CA SER A 168 -16.01 -0.41 12.42
C SER A 168 -15.16 0.53 11.55
N PRO A 169 -14.57 0.05 10.43
CA PRO A 169 -13.74 0.89 9.56
C PRO A 169 -14.51 2.08 8.98
N ALA A 170 -15.84 1.96 8.89
CA ALA A 170 -16.73 2.88 8.19
C ALA A 170 -16.83 4.31 8.77
N VAL A 171 -16.11 4.58 9.87
CA VAL A 171 -16.13 5.87 10.57
C VAL A 171 -15.04 6.83 10.07
N THR A 172 -13.95 6.33 9.47
CA THR A 172 -12.84 7.19 9.02
C THR A 172 -12.93 7.55 7.53
N THR A 173 -12.48 8.75 7.18
CA THR A 173 -12.40 9.20 5.78
C THR A 173 -11.45 8.34 4.93
N GLY A 174 -10.35 7.85 5.52
CA GLY A 174 -9.41 6.97 4.82
C GLY A 174 -10.04 5.63 4.41
N ALA A 175 -11.05 5.16 5.13
CA ALA A 175 -11.75 3.91 4.82
C ALA A 175 -12.87 4.05 3.77
N ASN A 176 -13.02 5.21 3.10
CA ASN A 176 -14.08 5.44 2.12
C ASN A 176 -14.12 4.39 0.99
N TRP A 177 -12.97 3.87 0.56
CA TRP A 177 -12.93 2.77 -0.41
C TRP A 177 -13.61 1.51 0.13
N LEU A 178 -13.28 1.13 1.36
CA LEU A 178 -13.87 -0.03 2.02
C LEU A 178 -15.37 0.18 2.29
N LYS A 179 -15.77 1.39 2.70
CA LYS A 179 -17.18 1.79 2.87
C LYS A 179 -18.01 1.58 1.61
N LEU A 180 -17.50 2.00 0.45
CA LEU A 180 -18.18 1.76 -0.83
C LEU A 180 -18.30 0.28 -1.15
N ARG A 181 -17.31 -0.54 -0.79
CA ARG A 181 -17.37 -2.00 -0.96
C ARG A 181 -18.41 -2.62 -0.02
N TYR A 182 -18.54 -2.17 1.23
CA TYR A 182 -19.61 -2.61 2.13
C TYR A 182 -21.01 -2.31 1.56
N MET A 183 -21.19 -1.14 0.94
CA MET A 183 -22.50 -0.71 0.41
C MET A 183 -22.86 -1.36 -0.93
N PHE A 184 -21.91 -1.42 -1.86
CA PHE A 184 -22.16 -1.82 -3.25
C PHE A 184 -21.63 -3.22 -3.59
N GLY A 185 -20.95 -3.87 -2.65
CA GLY A 185 -20.25 -5.13 -2.85
C GLY A 185 -18.86 -4.95 -3.49
N LEU A 186 -18.09 -6.04 -3.51
CA LEU A 186 -16.78 -6.08 -4.18
C LEU A 186 -16.92 -6.13 -5.70
N ASN A 187 -16.88 -4.96 -6.35
CA ASN A 187 -16.93 -4.85 -7.79
C ASN A 187 -16.27 -3.55 -8.31
N ALA A 188 -16.04 -3.51 -9.63
CA ALA A 188 -15.42 -2.37 -10.28
C ALA A 188 -16.22 -1.06 -10.16
N ARG A 189 -17.53 -1.09 -9.87
CA ARG A 189 -18.32 0.15 -9.72
C ARG A 189 -17.97 0.88 -8.44
N ALA A 190 -17.83 0.16 -7.32
CA ALA A 190 -17.37 0.74 -6.05
C ALA A 190 -15.99 1.41 -6.22
N ASP A 191 -15.08 0.71 -6.92
CA ASP A 191 -13.72 1.19 -7.17
C ASP A 191 -13.68 2.36 -8.18
N VAL A 192 -14.61 2.44 -9.13
CA VAL A 192 -14.77 3.61 -10.02
C VAL A 192 -15.35 4.80 -9.27
N ILE A 193 -16.34 4.59 -8.39
CA ILE A 193 -16.96 5.67 -7.60
C ILE A 193 -15.91 6.36 -6.73
N ILE A 194 -15.06 5.61 -6.01
CA ILE A 194 -14.03 6.22 -5.16
C ILE A 194 -13.04 7.08 -5.95
N TYR A 195 -12.69 6.65 -7.17
CA TYR A 195 -11.84 7.45 -8.05
C TYR A 195 -12.55 8.73 -8.51
N LEU A 196 -13.82 8.63 -8.91
CA LEU A 196 -14.60 9.79 -9.33
C LEU A 196 -14.98 10.74 -8.19
N LEU A 197 -14.96 10.30 -6.92
CA LEU A 197 -15.15 11.17 -5.75
C LEU A 197 -13.95 12.08 -5.45
N THR A 198 -12.79 11.72 -6.00
CA THR A 198 -11.50 12.38 -5.75
C THR A 198 -10.96 13.11 -6.97
N HIS A 199 -11.67 13.05 -8.11
CA HIS A 199 -11.28 13.67 -9.38
C HIS A 199 -12.49 14.31 -10.07
N ASP A 200 -12.27 15.41 -10.82
CA ASP A 200 -13.35 16.09 -11.55
C ASP A 200 -14.01 15.21 -12.61
N SER A 201 -13.22 14.37 -13.28
CA SER A 201 -13.69 13.39 -14.26
C SER A 201 -12.60 12.39 -14.61
N ALA A 202 -12.98 11.23 -15.16
CA ALA A 202 -12.04 10.19 -15.58
C ALA A 202 -12.36 9.61 -16.96
N HIS A 203 -11.31 9.27 -17.71
CA HIS A 203 -11.38 8.46 -18.92
C HIS A 203 -11.05 6.98 -18.59
N PRO A 204 -11.68 5.95 -19.20
CA PRO A 204 -11.48 4.54 -18.77
C PRO A 204 -10.04 4.01 -18.73
N PRO A 205 -9.11 4.39 -19.63
CA PRO A 205 -7.68 4.09 -19.49
C PRO A 205 -7.01 4.71 -18.25
N GLU A 206 -7.44 5.89 -17.79
CA GLU A 206 -6.95 6.50 -16.53
C GLU A 206 -7.43 5.66 -15.34
N LEU A 207 -8.72 5.32 -15.32
CA LEU A 207 -9.30 4.41 -14.32
C LEU A 207 -8.56 3.06 -14.30
N SER A 208 -8.27 2.49 -15.47
CA SER A 208 -7.57 1.20 -15.58
C SER A 208 -6.20 1.22 -14.93
N ARG A 209 -5.47 2.32 -15.06
CA ARG A 209 -4.18 2.50 -14.40
C ARG A 209 -4.33 2.69 -12.89
N ALA A 210 -5.32 3.46 -12.45
CA ALA A 210 -5.49 3.81 -11.04
C ALA A 210 -6.10 2.70 -10.17
N VAL A 211 -7.13 2.02 -10.67
CA VAL A 211 -7.83 0.95 -9.91
C VAL A 211 -7.40 -0.46 -10.30
N HIS A 212 -6.50 -0.60 -11.28
CA HIS A 212 -5.90 -1.87 -11.71
C HIS A 212 -6.90 -2.95 -12.15
N TYR A 213 -7.95 -2.54 -12.86
CA TYR A 213 -8.82 -3.43 -13.62
C TYR A 213 -8.53 -3.35 -15.12
N SER A 214 -8.99 -4.35 -15.88
CA SER A 214 -8.95 -4.30 -17.33
C SER A 214 -9.82 -3.17 -17.89
N GLN A 215 -9.40 -2.55 -19.00
CA GLN A 215 -10.18 -1.50 -19.66
C GLN A 215 -11.61 -1.96 -20.04
N PRO A 216 -11.84 -3.19 -20.57
CA PRO A 216 -13.20 -3.67 -20.84
C PRO A 216 -14.08 -3.72 -19.59
N SER A 217 -13.54 -4.17 -18.45
CA SER A 217 -14.29 -4.22 -17.18
C SER A 217 -14.71 -2.83 -16.72
N LEU A 218 -13.82 -1.84 -16.82
CA LEU A 218 -14.12 -0.47 -16.40
C LEU A 218 -15.04 0.25 -17.36
N PHE A 219 -14.89 0.01 -18.67
CA PHE A 219 -15.82 0.54 -19.64
C PHE A 219 -17.25 0.08 -19.35
N ARG A 220 -17.45 -1.22 -19.06
CA ARG A 220 -18.75 -1.76 -18.66
C ARG A 220 -19.25 -1.13 -17.35
N ALA A 221 -18.40 -1.04 -16.32
CA ALA A 221 -18.76 -0.43 -15.04
C ALA A 221 -19.21 1.03 -15.20
N CYS A 222 -18.50 1.83 -16.00
CA CYS A 222 -18.88 3.21 -16.29
C CYS A 222 -20.23 3.31 -17.03
N GLN A 223 -20.50 2.41 -18.00
CA GLN A 223 -21.79 2.38 -18.68
C GLN A 223 -22.95 2.02 -17.75
N GLU A 224 -22.75 1.05 -16.85
CA GLU A 224 -23.75 0.67 -15.85
C GLU A 224 -24.02 1.80 -14.86
N LEU A 225 -22.97 2.46 -14.38
CA LEU A 225 -23.08 3.63 -13.51
C LEU A 225 -23.79 4.79 -14.21
N GLU A 226 -23.51 5.04 -15.49
CA GLU A 226 -24.21 6.06 -16.28
C GLU A 226 -25.71 5.76 -16.40
N ARG A 227 -26.07 4.49 -16.66
CA ARG A 227 -27.47 4.06 -16.73
C ARG A 227 -28.23 4.22 -15.42
N SER A 228 -27.54 4.23 -14.28
CA SER A 228 -28.16 4.51 -12.98
C SER A 228 -28.56 5.98 -12.79
N GLY A 229 -28.03 6.89 -13.62
CA GLY A 229 -28.24 8.33 -13.50
C GLY A 229 -27.38 9.02 -12.45
N THR A 230 -26.52 8.29 -11.71
CA THR A 230 -25.64 8.85 -10.67
C THR A 230 -24.27 9.30 -11.18
N VAL A 231 -23.89 8.84 -12.38
CA VAL A 231 -22.66 9.22 -13.10
C VAL A 231 -23.08 9.74 -14.47
N HIS A 232 -22.41 10.78 -14.95
CA HIS A 232 -22.67 11.38 -16.26
C HIS A 232 -21.44 11.26 -17.14
N SER A 233 -21.63 10.91 -18.42
CA SER A 233 -20.55 11.00 -19.41
C SER A 233 -20.67 12.25 -20.27
N PHE A 234 -19.53 12.74 -20.74
CA PHE A 234 -19.43 13.85 -21.67
C PHE A 234 -18.23 13.66 -22.59
N ARG A 235 -18.21 14.38 -23.71
CA ARG A 235 -17.05 14.39 -24.62
C ARG A 235 -16.14 15.56 -24.28
N GLN A 236 -14.85 15.28 -24.17
CA GLN A 236 -13.79 16.28 -24.11
C GLN A 236 -12.83 15.98 -25.26
N GLY A 237 -12.90 16.77 -26.33
CA GLY A 237 -12.27 16.43 -27.60
C GLY A 237 -12.73 15.07 -28.14
N ASN A 238 -11.76 14.18 -28.39
CA ASN A 238 -12.00 12.82 -28.88
C ASN A 238 -12.20 11.77 -27.77
N GLN A 239 -12.22 12.19 -26.50
CA GLN A 239 -12.34 11.27 -25.37
C GLN A 239 -13.72 11.36 -24.71
N ARG A 240 -14.28 10.20 -24.35
CA ARG A 240 -15.45 10.11 -23.48
C ARG A 240 -14.98 10.05 -22.03
N ARG A 241 -15.40 11.01 -21.21
CA ARG A 241 -15.07 11.10 -19.78
C ARG A 241 -16.32 10.92 -18.94
N TYR A 242 -16.14 10.44 -17.72
CA TYR A 242 -17.20 10.19 -16.74
C TYR A 242 -16.96 11.05 -15.50
N ARG A 243 -18.02 11.56 -14.89
CA ARG A 243 -17.98 12.32 -13.63
C ARG A 243 -19.21 12.04 -12.78
N LEU A 244 -19.11 12.29 -11.48
CA LEU A 244 -20.24 12.32 -10.55
C LEU A 244 -20.30 13.67 -9.84
N ASP A 245 -21.37 13.91 -9.10
CA ASP A 245 -21.50 15.07 -8.21
C ASP A 245 -20.92 14.70 -6.83
N PRO A 246 -19.70 15.19 -6.46
CA PRO A 246 -19.04 14.77 -5.23
C PRO A 246 -19.81 15.22 -3.99
N GLU A 247 -20.53 16.34 -4.01
CA GLU A 247 -21.26 16.84 -2.85
C GLU A 247 -22.49 15.97 -2.56
N ARG A 248 -23.24 15.58 -3.60
CA ARG A 248 -24.36 14.64 -3.43
C ARG A 248 -23.91 13.30 -2.88
N TRP A 249 -22.80 12.78 -3.39
CA TRP A 249 -22.25 11.51 -2.93
C TRP A 249 -21.67 11.61 -1.53
N ARG A 250 -20.97 12.70 -1.17
CA ARG A 250 -20.48 12.92 0.20
C ARG A 250 -21.63 13.02 1.20
N ALA A 251 -22.70 13.74 0.85
CA ALA A 251 -23.91 13.81 1.67
C ALA A 251 -24.59 12.44 1.82
N PHE A 252 -24.71 11.68 0.72
CA PHE A 252 -25.29 10.33 0.75
C PHE A 252 -24.46 9.35 1.60
N LEU A 253 -23.13 9.37 1.43
CA LEU A 253 -22.22 8.50 2.16
C LEU A 253 -21.98 8.97 3.60
N GLN A 254 -22.29 10.23 3.93
CA GLN A 254 -21.93 10.87 5.20
C GLN A 254 -20.41 10.78 5.43
N VAL A 255 -19.63 11.35 4.50
CA VAL A 255 -18.17 11.34 4.54
C VAL A 255 -17.61 12.73 4.26
N GLU A 256 -16.48 13.02 4.88
CA GLU A 256 -15.70 14.21 4.57
C GLU A 256 -14.98 14.09 3.21
N PRO A 257 -14.54 15.21 2.61
CA PRO A 257 -13.68 15.18 1.44
C PRO A 257 -12.43 14.32 1.69
N SER A 258 -12.04 13.55 0.67
CA SER A 258 -10.86 12.71 0.67
C SER A 258 -9.96 13.02 -0.54
N SER A 259 -8.66 12.79 -0.41
CA SER A 259 -7.70 12.90 -1.51
C SER A 259 -7.40 11.52 -2.13
N TRP A 260 -6.97 11.51 -3.39
CA TRP A 260 -6.46 10.30 -4.03
C TRP A 260 -4.94 10.26 -3.93
N VAL A 261 -4.42 9.13 -3.48
CA VAL A 261 -3.00 8.81 -3.56
C VAL A 261 -2.85 7.48 -4.29
N SER A 262 -1.93 7.44 -5.25
CA SER A 262 -1.58 6.25 -6.02
C SER A 262 -0.75 5.27 -5.17
N TRP A 263 -1.34 4.71 -4.12
CA TRP A 263 -0.65 3.80 -3.18
C TRP A 263 -0.05 2.57 -3.85
N ALA A 264 -0.69 2.09 -4.92
CA ALA A 264 -0.18 1.02 -5.76
C ALA A 264 1.14 1.36 -6.49
N GLU A 265 1.50 2.65 -6.57
CA GLU A 265 2.79 3.14 -7.05
C GLU A 265 3.69 3.58 -5.90
N VAL A 266 3.15 4.23 -4.85
CA VAL A 266 3.91 4.66 -3.66
C VAL A 266 4.61 3.48 -2.99
N PHE A 267 3.87 2.42 -2.69
CA PHE A 267 4.41 1.33 -1.88
C PHE A 267 5.50 0.55 -2.62
N PRO A 268 5.35 0.16 -3.90
CA PRO A 268 6.45 -0.49 -4.63
C PRO A 268 7.69 0.38 -4.74
N PHE A 269 7.54 1.69 -4.92
CA PHE A 269 8.66 2.63 -4.91
C PHE A 269 9.38 2.61 -3.55
N GLN A 270 8.63 2.71 -2.45
CA GLN A 270 9.16 2.62 -1.09
C GLN A 270 9.81 1.25 -0.78
N GLN A 271 9.21 0.14 -1.24
CA GLN A 271 9.77 -1.21 -1.09
C GLN A 271 11.11 -1.33 -1.82
N ARG A 272 11.22 -0.78 -3.04
CA ARG A 272 12.47 -0.80 -3.80
C ARG A 272 13.57 0.02 -3.10
N LEU A 273 13.23 1.21 -2.61
CA LEU A 273 14.16 2.02 -1.82
C LEU A 273 14.57 1.33 -0.52
N TRP A 274 13.62 0.71 0.19
CA TRP A 274 13.90 -0.06 1.38
C TRP A 274 14.90 -1.20 1.08
N ARG A 275 14.63 -2.04 0.07
CA ARG A 275 15.55 -3.12 -0.34
C ARG A 275 16.95 -2.59 -0.66
N PHE A 276 17.05 -1.44 -1.31
CA PHE A 276 18.32 -0.78 -1.60
C PHE A 276 19.07 -0.32 -0.34
N LEU A 277 18.39 0.38 0.56
CA LEU A 277 18.99 0.91 1.78
C LEU A 277 19.49 -0.21 2.71
N PHE A 278 18.82 -1.37 2.70
CA PHE A 278 19.16 -2.54 3.52
C PHE A 278 20.00 -3.59 2.80
N GLY A 279 20.11 -3.52 1.47
CA GLY A 279 20.82 -4.51 0.65
C GLY A 279 22.35 -4.44 0.76
N GLN A 280 22.89 -3.36 1.32
CA GLN A 280 24.33 -3.17 1.49
C GLN A 280 24.68 -2.41 2.77
N ASP A 281 25.93 -2.60 3.20
CA ASP A 281 26.50 -1.85 4.31
C ASP A 281 27.18 -0.58 3.79
N TRP A 282 26.62 0.58 4.15
CA TRP A 282 27.09 1.89 3.71
C TRP A 282 28.29 2.41 4.50
N ARG A 283 28.85 1.64 5.44
CA ARG A 283 30.03 2.05 6.22
C ARG A 283 31.27 2.17 5.32
N GLY A 284 31.89 3.35 5.33
CA GLY A 284 33.11 3.62 4.56
C GLY A 284 32.89 3.83 3.06
N VAL A 285 31.64 3.82 2.58
CA VAL A 285 31.30 4.12 1.19
C VAL A 285 31.36 5.63 0.97
N SER A 286 32.02 6.08 -0.09
CA SER A 286 32.12 7.51 -0.40
C SER A 286 30.76 8.13 -0.72
N ASP A 287 30.61 9.42 -0.42
CA ASP A 287 29.35 10.14 -0.67
C ASP A 287 29.00 10.18 -2.17
N TYR A 288 30.02 10.28 -3.04
CA TYR A 288 29.83 10.18 -4.48
C TYR A 288 29.23 8.83 -4.91
N LEU A 289 29.74 7.72 -4.37
CA LEU A 289 29.21 6.39 -4.71
C LEU A 289 27.80 6.20 -4.14
N GLN A 290 27.55 6.62 -2.90
CA GLN A 290 26.21 6.66 -2.31
C GLN A 290 25.22 7.46 -3.17
N ALA A 291 25.63 8.63 -3.66
CA ALA A 291 24.80 9.48 -4.53
C ALA A 291 24.49 8.80 -5.87
N SER A 292 25.50 8.20 -6.51
CA SER A 292 25.35 7.51 -7.79
C SER A 292 24.40 6.31 -7.68
N GLU A 293 24.60 5.47 -6.68
CA GLU A 293 23.79 4.28 -6.42
C GLU A 293 22.34 4.65 -6.06
N LEU A 294 22.15 5.66 -5.19
CA LEU A 294 20.82 6.16 -4.85
C LEU A 294 20.09 6.72 -6.08
N ARG A 295 20.81 7.45 -6.95
CA ARG A 295 20.22 7.98 -8.18
C ARG A 295 19.72 6.84 -9.08
N SER A 296 20.55 5.81 -9.29
CA SER A 296 20.20 4.66 -10.12
C SER A 296 18.94 3.96 -9.61
N VAL A 297 18.90 3.61 -8.32
CA VAL A 297 17.74 2.89 -7.78
C VAL A 297 16.45 3.74 -7.83
N MET A 298 16.55 5.06 -7.61
CA MET A 298 15.40 5.95 -7.67
C MET A 298 14.86 6.08 -9.09
N GLN A 299 15.74 6.17 -10.10
CA GLN A 299 15.34 6.21 -11.51
C GLN A 299 14.70 4.89 -11.96
N GLU A 300 15.31 3.75 -11.61
CA GLU A 300 14.73 2.42 -11.86
C GLU A 300 13.35 2.27 -11.22
N ALA A 301 13.22 2.65 -9.95
CA ALA A 301 11.96 2.57 -9.22
C ALA A 301 10.89 3.48 -9.85
N ALA A 302 11.24 4.70 -10.26
CA ALA A 302 10.34 5.63 -10.93
C ALA A 302 9.83 5.10 -12.28
N VAL A 303 10.71 4.45 -13.07
CA VAL A 303 10.32 3.82 -14.34
C VAL A 303 9.38 2.64 -14.10
N MET A 304 9.66 1.82 -13.08
CA MET A 304 8.83 0.65 -12.74
C MET A 304 7.39 1.04 -12.37
N VAL A 305 7.21 2.05 -11.54
CA VAL A 305 5.87 2.45 -11.05
C VAL A 305 5.13 3.37 -12.03
N GLY A 306 5.82 3.87 -13.05
CA GLY A 306 5.30 4.78 -14.06
C GLY A 306 5.71 6.22 -13.76
N GLY A 307 6.34 6.89 -14.73
CA GLY A 307 6.99 8.19 -14.51
C GLY A 307 6.08 9.27 -13.92
N ASP A 308 4.79 9.28 -14.31
CA ASP A 308 3.75 10.25 -13.90
C ASP A 308 3.36 10.22 -12.44
N PHE A 309 3.82 9.22 -11.70
CA PHE A 309 3.65 9.16 -10.26
C PHE A 309 4.45 10.21 -9.49
N LEU A 310 5.70 10.48 -9.91
CA LEU A 310 6.54 11.51 -9.26
C LEU A 310 6.23 12.88 -9.87
N SER A 311 6.03 13.88 -9.01
CA SER A 311 5.78 15.26 -9.43
C SER A 311 6.95 15.79 -10.28
N ALA A 312 6.67 16.74 -11.17
CA ALA A 312 7.70 17.35 -12.00
C ALA A 312 8.85 17.93 -11.17
N ASP A 313 8.54 18.55 -10.02
CA ASP A 313 9.53 19.07 -9.09
C ASP A 313 10.35 17.97 -8.41
N PHE A 314 9.75 16.80 -8.15
CA PHE A 314 10.51 15.65 -7.67
C PHE A 314 11.47 15.14 -8.76
N ARG A 315 11.06 15.12 -10.04
CA ARG A 315 11.93 14.64 -11.13
C ARG A 315 13.13 15.55 -11.39
N LYS A 316 13.02 16.86 -11.16
CA LYS A 316 14.16 17.80 -11.24
C LYS A 316 15.31 17.42 -10.30
N LEU A 317 15.04 16.62 -9.26
CA LEU A 317 16.08 16.08 -8.38
C LEU A 317 17.13 15.28 -9.18
N PHE A 318 16.74 14.58 -10.25
CA PHE A 318 17.65 13.77 -11.05
C PHE A 318 18.69 14.58 -11.82
N ASP A 319 18.47 15.89 -11.98
CA ASP A 319 19.39 16.81 -12.64
C ASP A 319 20.48 17.35 -11.69
N VAL A 320 20.36 17.11 -10.37
CA VAL A 320 21.36 17.55 -9.38
C VAL A 320 22.67 16.76 -9.59
N PRO A 321 23.81 17.43 -9.85
CA PRO A 321 25.06 16.74 -10.20
C PRO A 321 25.81 16.19 -8.98
N GLY A 322 26.66 15.19 -9.25
CA GLY A 322 27.68 14.73 -8.31
C GLY A 322 27.14 14.20 -6.98
N ASP A 323 27.89 14.48 -5.92
CA ASP A 323 27.62 14.13 -4.52
C ASP A 323 26.52 14.99 -3.87
N ALA A 324 26.30 16.22 -4.36
CA ALA A 324 25.21 17.09 -3.91
C ALA A 324 23.82 16.45 -4.04
N PHE A 325 23.67 15.49 -4.97
CA PHE A 325 22.45 14.71 -5.13
C PHE A 325 22.06 13.95 -3.87
N LEU A 326 23.02 13.42 -3.10
CA LEU A 326 22.74 12.59 -1.93
C LEU A 326 21.91 13.36 -0.89
N THR A 327 22.38 14.57 -0.52
CA THR A 327 21.69 15.41 0.46
C THR A 327 20.34 15.88 -0.07
N ALA A 328 20.29 16.37 -1.32
CA ALA A 328 19.06 16.82 -1.95
C ALA A 328 18.00 15.71 -2.05
N ALA A 329 18.44 14.48 -2.34
CA ALA A 329 17.55 13.32 -2.46
C ALA A 329 16.99 12.89 -1.11
N ILE A 330 17.82 12.87 -0.07
CA ILE A 330 17.38 12.57 1.30
C ILE A 330 16.35 13.59 1.77
N GLU A 331 16.61 14.89 1.59
CA GLU A 331 15.67 15.95 1.95
C GLU A 331 14.35 15.80 1.19
N ARG A 332 14.42 15.63 -0.14
CA ARG A 332 13.23 15.50 -0.98
C ARG A 332 12.42 14.25 -0.68
N LEU A 333 13.07 13.11 -0.42
CA LEU A 333 12.39 11.87 -0.01
C LEU A 333 11.73 12.05 1.36
N THR A 334 12.38 12.75 2.28
CA THR A 334 11.85 13.03 3.62
C THR A 334 10.59 13.91 3.53
N GLU A 335 10.65 15.00 2.77
CA GLU A 335 9.50 15.86 2.48
C GLU A 335 8.35 15.08 1.83
N TRP A 336 8.68 14.23 0.86
CA TRP A 336 7.71 13.41 0.15
C TRP A 336 7.03 12.38 1.05
N MET A 337 7.75 11.71 1.95
CA MET A 337 7.16 10.82 2.95
C MET A 337 6.30 11.58 3.98
N ASN A 338 6.71 12.80 4.33
CA ASN A 338 5.96 13.65 5.25
C ASN A 338 4.63 14.10 4.67
N HIS A 339 4.53 14.26 3.35
CA HIS A 339 3.28 14.55 2.67
C HIS A 339 2.20 13.52 3.02
N PHE A 340 2.54 12.23 3.04
CA PHE A 340 1.64 11.12 3.38
C PHE A 340 1.41 10.95 4.88
N SER A 341 2.29 11.50 5.71
CA SER A 341 2.21 11.40 7.18
C SER A 341 1.50 12.59 7.80
N ALA A 342 1.29 13.68 7.06
CA ALA A 342 0.59 14.89 7.49
C ALA A 342 -0.92 14.87 7.17
N GLU A 343 -1.37 13.81 6.49
CA GLU A 343 -2.78 13.41 6.30
C GLU A 343 -3.19 12.45 7.42
#